data_AF-A0A936MPI1-F1
#
_entry.id   AF-A0A936MPI1-F1
#
_cell.length_a   1.000
_cell.length_b   1.000
_cell.length_c   1.000
_cell.angle_alpha   90.00
_cell.angle_beta   90.00
_cell.angle_gamma   90.00
#
_symmetry.space_group_name_H-M   'P 1'
#
loop_
_entity.id
_entity.type
_entity.pdbx_description
1 polymer ?
#
loop_
_entity_poly.entity_id
_entity_poly.type
_entity_poly.pdbx_seq_one_letter_code
_entity_poly.pdbx_strand_id
1 'polypeptide(L)'
;MDCLREATRVEHRRAELLPFAAALAAGNLPLESYVGFLGALLVIHSSLEQATASANDDVVREVWDDSIRQTPRLQRDIAFFQPQKIPKSPVAAIRAQLVAQRIRQRAEVDPLSLLGYLYVFTGATLGGAVLKNQVAHAFGLHGSNGLAYLSSHDDEGDAWKSFRRRMNAASIGETERSRIVEAANEAFASMARIIEALYPFDTTNPTALVQTLNWEAGRHGVPQDEREINAALRAGERSWSRYPYYKWRYGSRGARFTRSDSAWLVTLAGHAPAVMAKQITWLGQVLSARGMPQWLLERHLVVLHEELVAAVPDNASNYDGLLRAAEILGTARRTHVNDEVMAACASTFEQHVGDEWSRKMPEAGSLLAAAVADEKLGITLAVPSVEAWMVDKNRFPDRWIEAVHATIRMARERAR
;
A
#
# COMPACT_ATOMS: atom_id res chain seq x y z
N MET A 1 7.54 -18.89 21.04
CA MET A 1 6.46 -19.60 20.30
C MET A 1 5.15 -19.73 21.07
N ASP A 2 5.13 -20.19 22.34
CA ASP A 2 3.85 -20.40 23.07
C ASP A 2 3.03 -19.12 23.27
N CYS A 3 3.70 -18.01 23.57
CA CYS A 3 3.06 -16.69 23.68
C CYS A 3 2.31 -16.31 22.39
N LEU A 4 2.93 -16.49 21.22
CA LEU A 4 2.28 -16.24 19.93
C LEU A 4 1.06 -17.12 19.72
N ARG A 5 1.18 -18.43 19.98
CA ARG A 5 0.08 -19.39 19.83
C ARG A 5 -1.13 -19.02 20.68
N GLU A 6 -0.92 -18.65 21.95
CA GLU A 6 -2.03 -18.27 22.83
C GLU A 6 -2.64 -16.94 22.41
N ALA A 7 -1.79 -15.94 22.13
CA ALA A 7 -2.25 -14.59 21.79
C ALA A 7 -2.99 -14.50 20.45
N THR A 8 -2.68 -15.37 19.49
CA THR A 8 -3.36 -15.40 18.18
C THR A 8 -4.50 -16.40 18.08
N ARG A 9 -4.82 -17.13 19.18
CA ARG A 9 -5.82 -18.21 19.17
C ARG A 9 -7.21 -17.74 18.70
N VAL A 10 -7.60 -16.53 19.09
CA VAL A 10 -8.90 -15.94 18.72
C VAL A 10 -8.97 -15.69 17.22
N GLU A 11 -7.97 -15.02 16.66
CA GLU A 11 -7.91 -14.71 15.22
C GLU A 11 -7.74 -15.98 14.36
N HIS A 12 -6.97 -16.97 14.84
CA HIS A 12 -6.87 -18.28 14.18
C HIS A 12 -8.24 -18.97 14.09
N ARG A 13 -8.96 -19.07 15.22
CA ARG A 13 -10.29 -19.67 15.25
C ARG A 13 -11.27 -18.91 14.37
N ARG A 14 -11.19 -17.58 14.34
CA ARG A 14 -12.02 -16.76 13.45
C ARG A 14 -11.80 -17.13 11.99
N ALA A 15 -10.55 -17.30 11.56
CA ALA A 15 -10.24 -17.70 10.18
C ALA A 15 -10.78 -19.09 9.84
N GLU A 16 -10.73 -20.05 10.77
CA GLU A 16 -11.29 -21.40 10.60
C GLU A 16 -12.83 -21.41 10.47
N LEU A 17 -13.51 -20.42 11.04
CA LEU A 17 -14.98 -20.30 11.01
C LEU A 17 -15.49 -19.58 9.76
N LEU A 18 -14.61 -19.11 8.87
CA LEU A 18 -15.03 -18.43 7.66
C LEU A 18 -15.76 -19.39 6.70
N PRO A 19 -16.79 -18.93 5.96
CA PRO A 19 -17.54 -19.76 5.01
C PRO A 19 -16.66 -20.49 3.97
N PHE A 20 -15.50 -19.92 3.64
CA PHE A 20 -14.49 -20.55 2.79
C PHE A 20 -14.07 -21.94 3.28
N ALA A 21 -13.76 -22.07 4.58
CA ALA A 21 -13.28 -23.33 5.15
C ALA A 21 -14.38 -24.40 5.13
N ALA A 22 -15.62 -24.01 5.45
CA ALA A 22 -16.78 -24.89 5.38
C ALA A 22 -17.06 -25.34 3.93
N ALA A 23 -16.99 -24.44 2.95
CA ALA A 23 -17.19 -24.76 1.54
C ALA A 23 -16.11 -25.72 1.01
N LEU A 24 -14.85 -25.53 1.41
CA LEU A 24 -13.74 -26.40 1.04
C LEU A 24 -13.88 -27.81 1.65
N ALA A 25 -14.22 -27.89 2.94
CA ALA A 25 -14.47 -29.17 3.61
C ALA A 25 -15.64 -29.93 2.98
N ALA A 26 -16.64 -29.21 2.45
CA ALA A 26 -17.78 -29.78 1.72
C ALA A 26 -17.49 -30.11 0.24
N GLY A 27 -16.30 -29.79 -0.28
CA GLY A 27 -15.95 -29.99 -1.69
C GLY A 27 -16.63 -29.03 -2.68
N ASN A 28 -17.24 -27.95 -2.18
CA ASN A 28 -18.02 -26.98 -2.96
C ASN A 28 -17.31 -25.63 -3.14
N LEU A 29 -16.05 -25.52 -2.75
CA LEU A 29 -15.28 -24.29 -2.94
C LEU A 29 -15.01 -24.07 -4.44
N PRO A 30 -15.32 -22.90 -5.02
CA PRO A 30 -14.95 -22.57 -6.40
C PRO A 30 -13.43 -22.60 -6.59
N LEU A 31 -12.98 -23.02 -7.78
CA LEU A 31 -11.55 -23.07 -8.09
C LEU A 31 -10.93 -21.66 -8.10
N GLU A 32 -11.69 -20.66 -8.52
CA GLU A 32 -11.35 -19.25 -8.48
C GLU A 32 -10.98 -18.78 -7.06
N SER A 33 -11.70 -19.26 -6.05
CA SER A 33 -11.43 -18.94 -4.65
C SER A 33 -10.08 -19.50 -4.20
N TYR A 34 -9.75 -20.72 -4.60
CA TYR A 34 -8.48 -21.36 -4.26
C TYR A 34 -7.29 -20.72 -5.01
N VAL A 35 -7.43 -20.49 -6.32
CA VAL A 35 -6.38 -19.84 -7.11
C VAL A 35 -6.17 -18.38 -6.69
N GLY A 36 -7.25 -17.68 -6.32
CA GLY A 36 -7.17 -16.36 -5.70
C GLY A 36 -6.47 -16.38 -4.35
N PHE A 37 -6.68 -17.42 -3.53
CA PHE A 37 -5.96 -17.61 -2.26
C PHE A 37 -4.44 -17.78 -2.49
N LEU A 38 -4.05 -18.66 -3.41
CA LEU A 38 -2.64 -18.84 -3.80
C LEU A 38 -2.02 -17.56 -4.34
N GLY A 39 -2.76 -16.80 -5.17
CA GLY A 39 -2.30 -15.53 -5.72
C GLY A 39 -2.06 -14.47 -4.64
N ALA A 40 -2.97 -14.36 -3.68
CA ALA A 40 -2.82 -13.46 -2.53
C ALA A 40 -1.61 -13.84 -1.66
N LEU A 41 -1.44 -15.15 -1.38
CA LEU A 41 -0.29 -15.65 -0.64
C LEU A 41 1.03 -15.39 -1.36
N LEU A 42 1.09 -15.55 -2.69
CA LEU A 42 2.29 -15.26 -3.47
C LEU A 42 2.73 -13.81 -3.32
N VAL A 43 1.79 -12.86 -3.40
CA VAL A 43 2.08 -11.42 -3.21
C VAL A 43 2.64 -11.16 -1.80
N ILE A 44 2.03 -11.74 -0.78
CA ILE A 44 2.43 -11.54 0.62
C ILE A 44 3.79 -12.16 0.91
N HIS A 45 3.98 -13.43 0.56
CA HIS A 45 5.25 -14.15 0.77
C HIS A 45 6.39 -13.48 0.00
N SER A 46 6.18 -13.07 -1.25
CA SER A 46 7.23 -12.36 -2.01
C SER A 46 7.71 -11.09 -1.27
N SER A 47 6.77 -10.29 -0.75
CA SER A 47 7.11 -9.07 0.00
C SER A 47 7.71 -9.37 1.37
N LEU A 48 7.22 -10.40 2.08
CA LEU A 48 7.67 -10.78 3.41
C LEU A 48 9.09 -11.34 3.35
N GLU A 49 9.33 -12.32 2.49
CA GLU A 49 10.62 -12.97 2.33
C GLU A 49 11.70 -11.97 1.88
N GLN A 50 11.36 -11.05 0.98
CA GLN A 50 12.28 -9.98 0.57
C GLN A 50 12.59 -9.06 1.75
N ALA A 51 11.58 -8.56 2.45
CA ALA A 51 11.74 -7.64 3.57
C ALA A 51 12.54 -8.25 4.74
N THR A 52 12.32 -9.54 5.04
CA THR A 52 13.03 -10.23 6.12
C THR A 52 14.47 -10.56 5.72
N ALA A 53 14.70 -10.97 4.46
CA ALA A 53 16.05 -11.23 3.96
C ALA A 53 16.93 -9.97 3.91
N SER A 54 16.33 -8.79 3.68
CA SER A 54 17.03 -7.50 3.66
C SER A 54 16.91 -6.72 4.97
N ALA A 55 16.39 -7.31 6.04
CA ALA A 55 16.16 -6.59 7.29
C ALA A 55 17.48 -6.19 7.97
N ASN A 56 17.58 -4.93 8.37
CA ASN A 56 18.70 -4.41 9.15
C ASN A 56 18.43 -4.54 10.66
N ASP A 57 18.22 -5.78 11.11
CA ASP A 57 17.95 -6.14 12.52
C ASP A 57 18.57 -7.51 12.82
N ASP A 58 19.37 -7.60 13.88
CA ASP A 58 20.15 -8.81 14.21
C ASP A 58 19.24 -10.01 14.52
N VAL A 59 18.17 -9.79 15.28
CA VAL A 59 17.24 -10.85 15.68
C VAL A 59 16.47 -11.37 14.47
N VAL A 60 16.04 -10.48 13.57
CA VAL A 60 15.36 -10.89 12.33
C VAL A 60 16.29 -11.73 11.46
N ARG A 61 17.56 -11.33 11.33
CA ARG A 61 18.57 -12.08 10.55
C ARG A 61 18.90 -13.45 11.15
N GLU A 62 18.95 -13.56 12.47
CA GLU A 62 19.16 -14.85 13.16
C GLU A 62 17.98 -15.81 12.96
N VAL A 63 16.76 -15.28 12.88
CA VAL A 63 15.54 -16.08 12.71
C VAL A 63 15.27 -16.44 11.24
N TRP A 64 15.67 -15.60 10.29
CA TRP A 64 15.46 -15.83 8.86
C TRP A 64 16.40 -16.91 8.30
N ASP A 65 15.89 -17.78 7.41
CA ASP A 65 16.70 -18.71 6.60
C ASP A 65 15.92 -19.10 5.35
N ASP A 66 16.63 -19.32 4.25
CA ASP A 66 15.99 -19.54 2.95
C ASP A 66 15.18 -20.86 2.88
N SER A 67 15.40 -21.82 3.79
CA SER A 67 14.63 -23.07 3.84
C SER A 67 13.14 -22.88 4.15
N ILE A 68 12.74 -21.74 4.74
CA ILE A 68 11.33 -21.46 5.04
C ILE A 68 10.59 -20.75 3.90
N ARG A 69 11.27 -20.41 2.79
CA ARG A 69 10.66 -19.73 1.64
C ARG A 69 9.52 -20.54 1.04
N GLN A 70 8.42 -19.85 0.74
CA GLN A 70 7.22 -20.43 0.12
C GLN A 70 6.99 -19.90 -1.29
N THR A 71 7.62 -18.79 -1.66
CA THR A 71 7.48 -18.16 -2.98
C THR A 71 7.71 -19.12 -4.14
N PRO A 72 8.77 -19.98 -4.17
CA PRO A 72 8.94 -20.92 -5.29
C PRO A 72 7.82 -21.96 -5.40
N ARG A 73 7.28 -22.43 -4.26
CA ARG A 73 6.16 -23.39 -4.21
C ARG A 73 4.88 -22.74 -4.73
N LEU A 74 4.59 -21.52 -4.29
CA LEU A 74 3.45 -20.73 -4.76
C LEU A 74 3.53 -20.39 -6.25
N GLN A 75 4.72 -20.02 -6.75
CA GLN A 75 4.94 -19.78 -8.19
C GLN A 75 4.64 -21.03 -9.02
N ARG A 76 5.08 -22.22 -8.55
CA ARG A 76 4.79 -23.50 -9.21
C ARG A 76 3.29 -23.80 -9.26
N ASP A 77 2.58 -23.59 -8.15
CA ASP A 77 1.12 -23.81 -8.11
C ASP A 77 0.37 -22.83 -9.02
N ILE A 78 0.74 -21.55 -9.01
CA ILE A 78 0.15 -20.56 -9.92
C ILE A 78 0.41 -20.90 -11.40
N ALA A 79 1.63 -21.32 -11.74
CA ALA A 79 1.98 -21.72 -13.10
C ALA A 79 1.15 -22.93 -13.59
N PHE A 80 0.83 -23.87 -12.69
CA PHE A 80 -0.01 -25.02 -13.00
C PHE A 80 -1.44 -24.61 -13.43
N PHE A 81 -2.02 -23.60 -12.77
CA PHE A 81 -3.37 -23.11 -13.07
C PHE A 81 -3.42 -22.06 -14.19
N GLN A 82 -2.29 -21.47 -14.56
CA GLN A 82 -2.20 -20.39 -15.56
C GLN A 82 -2.90 -20.70 -16.91
N PRO A 83 -2.79 -21.91 -17.51
CA PRO A 83 -3.44 -22.22 -18.79
C PRO A 83 -4.97 -22.14 -18.75
N GLN A 84 -5.58 -22.28 -17.57
CA GLN A 84 -7.03 -22.31 -17.39
C GLN A 84 -7.67 -20.91 -17.38
N LYS A 85 -6.87 -19.83 -17.34
CA LYS A 85 -7.35 -18.43 -17.34
C LYS A 85 -8.44 -18.14 -16.31
N ILE A 86 -8.25 -18.70 -15.11
CA ILE A 86 -9.21 -18.62 -14.01
C ILE A 86 -9.40 -17.15 -13.61
N PRO A 87 -10.65 -16.67 -13.50
CA PRO A 87 -10.94 -15.32 -13.02
C PRO A 87 -10.35 -15.08 -11.63
N LYS A 88 -9.81 -13.88 -11.41
CA LYS A 88 -9.26 -13.47 -10.11
C LYS A 88 -10.26 -12.58 -9.38
N SER A 89 -10.24 -12.61 -8.04
CA SER A 89 -10.97 -11.64 -7.21
C SER A 89 -10.15 -10.34 -7.12
N PRO A 90 -10.62 -9.22 -7.71
CA PRO A 90 -9.91 -7.94 -7.61
C PRO A 90 -9.82 -7.45 -6.16
N VAL A 91 -10.83 -7.73 -5.35
CA VAL A 91 -10.85 -7.38 -3.91
C VAL A 91 -9.78 -8.12 -3.13
N ALA A 92 -9.63 -9.44 -3.35
CA ALA A 92 -8.61 -10.23 -2.69
C ALA A 92 -7.20 -9.80 -3.11
N ALA A 93 -6.99 -9.51 -4.40
CA ALA A 93 -5.72 -8.99 -4.91
C ALA A 93 -5.32 -7.66 -4.24
N ILE A 94 -6.25 -6.71 -4.13
CA ILE A 94 -6.00 -5.45 -3.42
C ILE A 94 -5.66 -5.70 -1.95
N ARG A 95 -6.46 -6.52 -1.25
CA ARG A 95 -6.19 -6.83 0.16
C ARG A 95 -4.80 -7.43 0.36
N ALA A 96 -4.35 -8.31 -0.54
CA ALA A 96 -2.99 -8.84 -0.51
C ALA A 96 -1.92 -7.77 -0.73
N GLN A 97 -2.13 -6.84 -1.67
CA GLN A 97 -1.20 -5.72 -1.89
C GLN A 97 -1.15 -4.75 -0.71
N LEU A 98 -2.27 -4.50 -0.04
CA LEU A 98 -2.30 -3.69 1.19
C LEU A 98 -1.49 -4.35 2.30
N VAL A 99 -1.52 -5.68 2.41
CA VAL A 99 -0.68 -6.44 3.34
C VAL A 99 0.79 -6.33 2.95
N ALA A 100 1.14 -6.51 1.67
CA ALA A 100 2.51 -6.34 1.19
C ALA A 100 3.05 -4.93 1.46
N GLN A 101 2.25 -3.89 1.24
CA GLN A 101 2.61 -2.51 1.60
C GLN A 101 2.87 -2.38 3.11
N ARG A 102 2.01 -2.97 3.94
CA ARG A 102 2.15 -2.92 5.40
C ARG A 102 3.43 -3.63 5.87
N ILE A 103 3.80 -4.74 5.23
CA ILE A 103 5.06 -5.44 5.46
C ILE A 103 6.25 -4.53 5.15
N ARG A 104 6.26 -3.86 3.99
CA ARG A 104 7.34 -2.91 3.63
C ARG A 104 7.46 -1.77 4.64
N GLN A 105 6.34 -1.17 5.05
CA GLN A 105 6.33 -0.11 6.07
C GLN A 105 6.87 -0.59 7.42
N ARG A 106 6.53 -1.81 7.84
CA ARG A 106 7.08 -2.42 9.05
C ARG A 106 8.57 -2.67 8.90
N ALA A 107 9.04 -3.17 7.76
CA ALA A 107 10.45 -3.38 7.50
C ALA A 107 11.30 -2.09 7.65
N GLU A 108 10.73 -0.93 7.32
CA GLU A 108 11.41 0.35 7.46
C GLU A 108 11.40 0.90 8.90
N VAL A 109 10.28 0.74 9.62
CA VAL A 109 10.03 1.43 10.90
C VAL A 109 10.21 0.53 12.12
N ASP A 110 9.86 -0.75 11.99
CA ASP A 110 9.92 -1.77 13.02
C ASP A 110 10.20 -3.16 12.40
N PRO A 111 11.46 -3.43 11.99
CA PRO A 111 11.82 -4.69 11.33
C PRO A 111 11.52 -5.92 12.19
N LEU A 112 11.72 -5.83 13.51
CA LEU A 112 11.47 -6.93 14.43
C LEU A 112 10.03 -7.45 14.37
N SER A 113 9.07 -6.54 14.12
CA SER A 113 7.66 -6.92 13.98
C SER A 113 7.38 -7.85 12.79
N LEU A 114 8.28 -7.96 11.81
CA LEU A 114 8.18 -8.93 10.70
C LEU A 114 8.16 -10.38 11.20
N LEU A 115 8.73 -10.68 12.37
CA LEU A 115 8.68 -12.02 12.96
C LEU A 115 7.25 -12.49 13.27
N GLY A 116 6.34 -11.55 13.57
CA GLY A 116 4.92 -11.86 13.75
C GLY A 116 4.26 -12.29 12.44
N TYR A 117 4.60 -11.61 11.34
CA TYR A 117 4.15 -11.98 10.00
C TYR A 117 4.73 -13.33 9.55
N LEU A 118 6.02 -13.57 9.77
CA LEU A 118 6.65 -14.88 9.48
C LEU A 118 5.97 -16.01 10.25
N TYR A 119 5.69 -15.81 11.55
CA TYR A 119 4.99 -16.82 12.35
C TYR A 119 3.64 -17.21 11.71
N VAL A 120 2.84 -16.23 11.27
CA VAL A 120 1.52 -16.48 10.69
C VAL A 120 1.61 -17.09 9.30
N PHE A 121 2.37 -16.49 8.38
CA PHE A 121 2.36 -16.93 6.98
C PHE A 121 3.20 -18.18 6.72
N THR A 122 4.24 -18.44 7.53
CA THR A 122 4.97 -19.72 7.51
C THR A 122 4.21 -20.79 8.31
N GLY A 123 3.46 -20.40 9.34
CA GLY A 123 2.63 -21.30 10.15
C GLY A 123 1.26 -21.61 9.53
N ALA A 124 0.77 -20.83 8.58
CA ALA A 124 -0.53 -21.03 7.92
C ALA A 124 -0.63 -22.39 7.20
N THR A 125 0.51 -23.01 6.91
CA THR A 125 0.62 -24.35 6.32
C THR A 125 0.55 -25.47 7.37
N LEU A 126 0.41 -25.20 8.67
CA LEU A 126 0.39 -26.23 9.73
C LEU A 126 -0.90 -27.06 9.77
N GLY A 127 -2.01 -26.53 9.25
CA GLY A 127 -3.20 -27.33 8.89
C GLY A 127 -3.09 -27.97 7.49
N GLY A 128 -1.93 -27.83 6.85
CA GLY A 128 -1.69 -28.08 5.42
C GLY A 128 -1.98 -29.49 4.97
N ALA A 129 -1.81 -30.51 5.81
CA ALA A 129 -2.14 -31.89 5.43
C ALA A 129 -3.66 -32.10 5.26
N VAL A 130 -4.47 -31.57 6.19
CA VAL A 130 -5.94 -31.63 6.08
C VAL A 130 -6.40 -30.78 4.91
N LEU A 131 -5.87 -29.56 4.82
CA LEU A 131 -6.22 -28.62 3.75
C LEU A 131 -5.82 -29.15 2.37
N LYS A 132 -4.62 -29.75 2.24
CA LYS A 132 -4.13 -30.41 1.03
C LYS A 132 -5.09 -31.50 0.58
N ASN A 133 -5.50 -32.38 1.49
CA ASN A 133 -6.42 -33.47 1.17
C ASN A 133 -7.78 -32.93 0.72
N GLN A 134 -8.30 -31.90 1.38
CA GLN A 134 -9.56 -31.26 1.00
C GLN A 134 -9.47 -30.59 -0.38
N VAL A 135 -8.38 -29.84 -0.65
CA VAL A 135 -8.14 -29.19 -1.95
C VAL A 135 -7.95 -30.23 -3.06
N ALA A 136 -7.16 -31.28 -2.80
CA ALA A 136 -6.94 -32.37 -3.74
C ALA A 136 -8.26 -33.06 -4.10
N HIS A 137 -9.12 -33.29 -3.11
CA HIS A 137 -10.44 -33.88 -3.31
C HIS A 137 -11.39 -32.95 -4.07
N ALA A 138 -11.49 -31.68 -3.64
CA ALA A 138 -12.41 -30.69 -4.23
C ALA A 138 -12.13 -30.41 -5.71
N PHE A 139 -10.86 -30.45 -6.12
CA PHE A 139 -10.43 -30.09 -7.47
C PHE A 139 -9.84 -31.25 -8.29
N GLY A 140 -9.89 -32.48 -7.77
CA GLY A 140 -9.35 -33.66 -8.45
C GLY A 140 -7.85 -33.57 -8.74
N LEU A 141 -7.06 -32.96 -7.84
CA LEU A 141 -5.62 -32.81 -8.01
C LEU A 141 -4.87 -34.06 -7.56
N HIS A 142 -3.78 -34.38 -8.27
CA HIS A 142 -2.94 -35.53 -8.00
C HIS A 142 -1.48 -35.12 -7.83
N GLY A 143 -0.78 -35.79 -6.90
CA GLY A 143 0.63 -35.50 -6.61
C GLY A 143 0.81 -34.13 -5.96
N SER A 144 1.78 -33.35 -6.46
CA SER A 144 2.14 -32.03 -5.91
C SER A 144 1.76 -30.86 -6.82
N ASN A 145 1.18 -31.11 -7.99
CA ASN A 145 0.80 -30.05 -8.93
C ASN A 145 -0.44 -29.30 -8.42
N GLY A 146 -0.33 -27.99 -8.27
CA GLY A 146 -1.38 -27.16 -7.67
C GLY A 146 -1.52 -27.36 -6.15
N LEU A 147 -0.57 -28.05 -5.51
CA LEU A 147 -0.56 -28.39 -4.08
C LEU A 147 0.85 -28.20 -3.44
N ALA A 148 1.82 -27.65 -4.16
CA ALA A 148 3.22 -27.57 -3.73
C ALA A 148 3.37 -26.73 -2.45
N TYR A 149 2.61 -25.64 -2.33
CA TYR A 149 2.55 -24.80 -1.13
C TYR A 149 2.00 -25.57 0.08
N LEU A 150 0.90 -26.30 -0.11
CA LEU A 150 0.29 -27.09 0.97
C LEU A 150 1.10 -28.33 1.34
N SER A 151 2.00 -28.77 0.46
CA SER A 151 2.94 -29.87 0.69
C SER A 151 4.24 -29.41 1.36
N SER A 152 4.34 -28.16 1.85
CA SER A 152 5.57 -27.62 2.44
C SER A 152 6.06 -28.36 3.69
N HIS A 153 5.19 -29.15 4.33
CA HIS A 153 5.51 -29.92 5.54
C HIS A 153 5.60 -31.43 5.30
N ASP A 154 5.39 -31.89 4.06
CA ASP A 154 5.48 -33.32 3.71
C ASP A 154 6.95 -33.77 3.57
N ASP A 155 7.82 -32.88 3.11
CA ASP A 155 9.28 -33.04 3.18
C ASP A 155 9.69 -32.73 4.62
N GLU A 156 9.76 -33.76 5.47
CA GLU A 156 10.27 -33.79 6.86
C GLU A 156 10.25 -32.41 7.55
N GLY A 157 9.25 -32.12 8.41
CA GLY A 157 8.94 -30.82 9.06
C GLY A 157 10.04 -30.09 9.86
N ASP A 158 11.30 -30.31 9.53
CA ASP A 158 12.54 -29.79 10.06
C ASP A 158 12.75 -28.31 9.74
N ALA A 159 12.25 -27.78 8.61
CA ALA A 159 12.28 -26.34 8.33
C ALA A 159 11.42 -25.57 9.36
N TRP A 160 10.19 -26.04 9.62
CA TRP A 160 9.32 -25.44 10.64
C TRP A 160 9.84 -25.66 12.06
N LYS A 161 10.32 -26.86 12.40
CA LYS A 161 10.95 -27.11 13.70
C LYS A 161 12.17 -26.20 13.91
N SER A 162 13.01 -26.02 12.89
CA SER A 162 14.20 -25.16 12.93
C SER A 162 13.81 -23.69 13.06
N PHE A 163 12.77 -23.24 12.36
CA PHE A 163 12.21 -21.91 12.54
C PHE A 163 11.73 -21.69 13.98
N ARG A 164 10.93 -22.62 14.54
CA ARG A 164 10.46 -22.56 15.93
C ARG A 164 11.61 -22.49 16.93
N ARG A 165 12.67 -23.27 16.70
CA ARG A 165 13.86 -23.27 17.54
C ARG A 165 14.53 -21.90 17.53
N ARG A 166 14.73 -21.29 16.36
CA ARG A 166 15.32 -19.95 16.23
C ARG A 166 14.45 -18.86 16.83
N MET A 167 13.14 -18.90 16.60
CA MET A 167 12.16 -18.00 17.24
C MET A 167 12.17 -18.11 18.77
N ASN A 168 12.43 -19.29 19.33
CA ASN A 168 12.53 -19.48 20.78
C ASN A 168 13.91 -19.09 21.35
N ALA A 169 14.96 -19.11 20.52
CA ALA A 169 16.32 -18.74 20.90
C ALA A 169 16.58 -17.23 20.77
N ALA A 170 15.74 -16.51 20.03
CA ALA A 170 15.80 -15.05 19.86
C ALA A 170 15.83 -14.34 21.22
N SER A 171 16.85 -13.53 21.45
CA SER A 171 17.04 -12.77 22.69
C SER A 171 16.21 -11.49 22.65
N ILE A 172 14.94 -11.57 23.07
CA ILE A 172 13.99 -10.45 23.07
C ILE A 172 13.37 -10.18 24.45
N GLY A 173 13.16 -8.90 24.75
CA GLY A 173 12.44 -8.42 25.93
C GLY A 173 10.91 -8.45 25.77
N GLU A 174 10.20 -8.03 26.81
CA GLU A 174 8.73 -8.09 26.85
C GLU A 174 8.06 -7.10 25.88
N THR A 175 8.60 -5.89 25.74
CA THR A 175 8.12 -4.89 24.78
C THR A 175 8.26 -5.38 23.33
N GLU A 176 9.38 -6.01 23.01
CA GLU A 176 9.66 -6.60 21.70
C GLU A 176 8.71 -7.74 21.38
N ARG A 177 8.53 -8.65 22.34
CA ARG A 177 7.55 -9.74 22.27
C ARG A 177 6.14 -9.22 22.00
N SER A 178 5.73 -8.16 22.69
CA SER A 178 4.42 -7.53 22.50
C SER A 178 4.23 -7.01 21.07
N ARG A 179 5.24 -6.34 20.51
CA ARG A 179 5.22 -5.85 19.11
C ARG A 179 5.11 -6.98 18.09
N ILE A 180 5.82 -8.09 18.31
CA ILE A 180 5.73 -9.29 17.47
C ILE A 180 4.33 -9.92 17.54
N VAL A 181 3.74 -10.00 18.74
CA VAL A 181 2.38 -10.52 18.95
C VAL A 181 1.32 -9.63 18.29
N GLU A 182 1.44 -8.31 18.40
CA GLU A 182 0.57 -7.37 17.72
C GLU A 182 0.62 -7.57 16.20
N ALA A 183 1.82 -7.69 15.64
CA ALA A 183 2.01 -7.93 14.22
C ALA A 183 1.45 -9.29 13.76
N ALA A 184 1.53 -10.33 14.59
CA ALA A 184 0.91 -11.63 14.29
C ALA A 184 -0.62 -11.56 14.26
N ASN A 185 -1.24 -10.83 15.21
CA ASN A 185 -2.69 -10.60 15.17
C ASN A 185 -3.10 -9.77 13.94
N GLU A 186 -2.33 -8.74 13.59
CA GLU A 186 -2.53 -7.95 12.37
C GLU A 186 -2.46 -8.82 11.09
N ALA A 187 -1.52 -9.78 11.06
CA ALA A 187 -1.36 -10.72 9.96
C ALA A 187 -2.54 -11.69 9.83
N PHE A 188 -3.00 -12.31 10.92
CA PHE A 188 -4.19 -13.18 10.89
C PHE A 188 -5.45 -12.41 10.49
N ALA A 189 -5.69 -11.25 11.07
CA ALA A 189 -6.85 -10.42 10.73
C ALA A 189 -6.84 -10.03 9.24
N SER A 190 -5.65 -9.81 8.67
CA SER A 190 -5.51 -9.51 7.24
C SER A 190 -5.72 -10.74 6.36
N MET A 191 -5.24 -11.92 6.77
CA MET A 191 -5.54 -13.19 6.11
C MET A 191 -7.04 -13.47 6.07
N ALA A 192 -7.73 -13.30 7.21
CA ALA A 192 -9.17 -13.49 7.32
C ALA A 192 -9.92 -12.59 6.33
N ARG A 193 -9.55 -11.29 6.25
CA ARG A 193 -10.13 -10.37 5.25
C ARG A 193 -9.86 -10.83 3.81
N ILE A 194 -8.68 -11.38 3.50
CA ILE A 194 -8.42 -11.91 2.15
C ILE A 194 -9.34 -13.09 1.85
N ILE A 195 -9.46 -14.04 2.78
CA ILE A 195 -10.31 -15.23 2.65
C ILE A 195 -11.79 -14.84 2.52
N GLU A 196 -12.27 -13.87 3.29
CA GLU A 196 -13.63 -13.31 3.18
C GLU A 196 -13.92 -12.74 1.77
N ALA A 197 -12.90 -12.21 1.08
CA ALA A 197 -13.04 -11.70 -0.30
C ALA A 197 -12.95 -12.78 -1.39
N LEU A 198 -12.67 -14.02 -0.99
CA LEU A 198 -12.54 -15.15 -1.89
C LEU A 198 -13.77 -16.06 -1.85
N TYR A 199 -14.63 -15.96 -0.84
CA TYR A 199 -15.86 -16.75 -0.79
C TYR A 199 -17.00 -16.09 0.04
N PRO A 200 -18.22 -15.92 -0.52
CA PRO A 200 -18.59 -16.24 -1.90
C PRO A 200 -17.81 -15.40 -2.91
N PHE A 201 -17.43 -16.01 -4.03
CA PHE A 201 -16.60 -15.37 -5.04
C PHE A 201 -17.46 -14.42 -5.89
N ASP A 202 -17.23 -13.11 -5.77
CA ASP A 202 -17.88 -12.07 -6.56
C ASP A 202 -16.82 -11.22 -7.27
N THR A 203 -16.76 -11.34 -8.60
CA THR A 203 -15.81 -10.60 -9.45
C THR A 203 -16.33 -9.24 -9.90
N THR A 204 -17.59 -8.93 -9.61
CA THR A 204 -18.35 -7.91 -10.35
C THR A 204 -18.87 -6.78 -9.49
N ASN A 205 -18.44 -6.66 -8.23
CA ASN A 205 -18.93 -5.62 -7.32
C ASN A 205 -17.94 -4.45 -7.18
N PRO A 206 -18.08 -3.36 -7.98
CA PRO A 206 -17.19 -2.21 -7.88
C PRO A 206 -17.32 -1.51 -6.53
N THR A 207 -18.48 -1.65 -5.86
CA THR A 207 -18.71 -1.08 -4.53
C THR A 207 -17.82 -1.76 -3.48
N ALA A 208 -17.60 -3.08 -3.57
CA ALA A 208 -16.71 -3.80 -2.67
C ALA A 208 -15.23 -3.41 -2.85
N LEU A 209 -14.84 -3.12 -4.09
CA LEU A 209 -13.51 -2.59 -4.43
C LEU A 209 -13.26 -1.20 -3.84
N VAL A 210 -14.20 -0.27 -4.05
CA VAL A 210 -14.15 1.07 -3.47
C VAL A 210 -14.06 1.00 -1.95
N GLN A 211 -14.92 0.21 -1.30
CA GLN A 211 -14.90 0.05 0.17
C GLN A 211 -13.58 -0.53 0.69
N THR A 212 -12.94 -1.40 -0.08
CA THR A 212 -11.64 -2.00 0.29
C THR A 212 -10.51 -0.98 0.24
N LEU A 213 -10.49 -0.12 -0.78
CA LEU A 213 -9.50 0.98 -0.88
C LEU A 213 -9.79 2.06 0.18
N ASN A 214 -11.06 2.43 0.31
CA ASN A 214 -11.54 3.44 1.25
C ASN A 214 -13.05 3.30 1.51
N TRP A 215 -13.43 2.80 2.69
CA TRP A 215 -14.83 2.72 3.11
C TRP A 215 -15.50 4.09 3.32
N GLU A 216 -14.72 5.16 3.46
CA GLU A 216 -15.20 6.56 3.56
C GLU A 216 -15.32 7.24 2.18
N ALA A 217 -14.80 6.63 1.10
CA ALA A 217 -14.92 7.20 -0.23
C ALA A 217 -16.35 7.04 -0.78
N GLY A 218 -16.82 8.03 -1.56
CA GLY A 218 -18.07 7.92 -2.30
C GLY A 218 -18.02 6.83 -3.37
N ARG A 219 -19.09 6.66 -4.16
CA ARG A 219 -19.13 5.72 -5.29
C ARG A 219 -18.26 6.26 -6.44
N HIS A 220 -16.95 6.06 -6.38
CA HIS A 220 -16.02 6.39 -7.45
C HIS A 220 -15.70 5.15 -8.30
N GLY A 221 -15.33 5.36 -9.57
CA GLY A 221 -14.87 4.28 -10.43
C GLY A 221 -13.53 3.70 -9.95
N VAL A 222 -13.32 2.41 -10.17
CA VAL A 222 -12.04 1.71 -9.98
C VAL A 222 -11.72 0.94 -11.27
N PRO A 223 -10.46 0.92 -11.75
CA PRO A 223 -10.07 0.13 -12.92
C PRO A 223 -10.38 -1.35 -12.70
N GLN A 224 -10.69 -2.04 -13.79
CA GLN A 224 -10.98 -3.48 -13.74
C GLN A 224 -9.73 -4.34 -13.95
N ASP A 225 -8.68 -3.79 -14.59
CA ASP A 225 -7.40 -4.48 -14.75
C ASP A 225 -6.62 -4.46 -13.43
N GLU A 226 -6.27 -5.65 -12.92
CA GLU A 226 -5.47 -5.82 -11.70
C GLU A 226 -4.11 -5.10 -11.79
N ARG A 227 -3.50 -5.05 -12.98
CA ARG A 227 -2.21 -4.39 -13.20
C ARG A 227 -2.32 -2.88 -13.02
N GLU A 228 -3.42 -2.29 -13.49
CA GLU A 228 -3.74 -0.86 -13.32
C GLU A 228 -4.00 -0.51 -11.85
N ILE A 229 -4.76 -1.35 -11.14
CA ILE A 229 -5.00 -1.19 -9.70
C ILE A 229 -3.67 -1.21 -8.94
N ASN A 230 -2.80 -2.19 -9.25
CA ASN A 230 -1.51 -2.33 -8.58
C ASN A 230 -0.57 -1.15 -8.88
N ALA A 231 -0.58 -0.64 -10.12
CA ALA A 231 0.15 0.57 -10.49
C ALA A 231 -0.33 1.79 -9.70
N ALA A 232 -1.64 1.97 -9.54
CA ALA A 232 -2.21 3.06 -8.74
C ALA A 232 -1.77 3.00 -7.26
N LEU A 233 -1.76 1.80 -6.67
CA LEU A 233 -1.30 1.62 -5.28
C LEU A 233 0.20 1.95 -5.12
N ARG A 234 1.05 1.51 -6.07
CA ARG A 234 2.48 1.84 -6.06
C ARG A 234 2.74 3.33 -6.26
N ALA A 235 1.99 3.99 -7.14
CA ALA A 235 2.09 5.43 -7.35
C ALA A 235 1.75 6.22 -6.08
N GLY A 236 0.70 5.79 -5.36
CA GLY A 236 0.36 6.30 -4.04
C GLY A 236 1.51 6.11 -3.04
N GLU A 237 2.08 4.91 -2.95
CA GLU A 237 3.22 4.61 -2.06
C GLU A 237 4.43 5.49 -2.37
N ARG A 238 4.85 5.59 -3.64
CA ARG A 238 5.94 6.48 -4.08
C ARG A 238 5.71 7.93 -3.69
N SER A 239 4.46 8.40 -3.78
CA SER A 239 4.09 9.77 -3.36
C SER A 239 4.24 9.96 -1.85
N TRP A 240 3.83 8.97 -1.05
CA TRP A 240 3.95 9.03 0.41
C TRP A 240 5.39 8.90 0.90
N SER A 241 6.22 8.10 0.24
CA SER A 241 7.64 7.97 0.56
C SER A 241 8.41 9.25 0.22
N ARG A 242 8.04 9.94 -0.87
CA ARG A 242 8.68 11.21 -1.26
C ARG A 242 8.29 12.39 -0.36
N TYR A 243 7.02 12.48 0.04
CA TYR A 243 6.50 13.62 0.80
C TYR A 243 6.05 13.21 2.21
N PRO A 244 6.95 13.28 3.22
CA PRO A 244 6.60 13.00 4.63
C PRO A 244 5.42 13.81 5.16
N TYR A 245 5.16 14.97 4.55
CA TYR A 245 4.00 15.83 4.78
C TYR A 245 2.68 15.06 4.82
N TYR A 246 2.47 14.11 3.90
CA TYR A 246 1.23 13.33 3.86
C TYR A 246 1.00 12.54 5.15
N LYS A 247 2.06 11.86 5.62
CA LYS A 247 2.02 11.06 6.85
C LYS A 247 1.77 11.91 8.08
N TRP A 248 2.46 13.05 8.18
CA TRP A 248 2.34 13.95 9.33
C TRP A 248 0.97 14.62 9.41
N ARG A 249 0.42 15.06 8.28
CA ARG A 249 -0.83 15.83 8.26
C ARG A 249 -2.08 14.95 8.23
N TYR A 250 -2.08 13.89 7.43
CA TYR A 250 -3.30 13.12 7.14
C TYR A 250 -3.30 11.70 7.69
N GLY A 251 -2.15 11.17 8.10
CA GLY A 251 -2.02 9.87 8.73
C GLY A 251 -2.63 8.72 7.94
N SER A 252 -3.13 7.70 8.65
CA SER A 252 -3.72 6.51 8.02
C SER A 252 -4.98 6.80 7.21
N ARG A 253 -5.71 7.89 7.55
CA ARG A 253 -6.89 8.32 6.81
C ARG A 253 -6.51 8.86 5.44
N GLY A 254 -5.52 9.74 5.37
CA GLY A 254 -4.99 10.23 4.08
C GLY A 254 -4.55 9.11 3.16
N ALA A 255 -3.88 8.08 3.71
CA ALA A 255 -3.40 6.96 2.91
C ALA A 255 -4.54 6.17 2.24
N ARG A 256 -5.71 6.03 2.90
CA ARG A 256 -6.90 5.42 2.29
C ARG A 256 -7.43 6.24 1.13
N PHE A 257 -7.55 7.56 1.31
CA PHE A 257 -7.99 8.47 0.25
C PHE A 257 -7.01 8.47 -0.92
N THR A 258 -5.69 8.51 -0.69
CA THR A 258 -4.72 8.41 -1.79
C THR A 258 -4.91 7.13 -2.60
N ARG A 259 -5.15 5.98 -1.94
CA ARG A 259 -5.39 4.71 -2.66
C ARG A 259 -6.66 4.75 -3.52
N SER A 260 -7.77 5.25 -2.97
CA SER A 260 -9.03 5.36 -3.72
C SER A 260 -8.92 6.39 -4.85
N ASP A 261 -8.28 7.52 -4.61
CA ASP A 261 -8.15 8.62 -5.57
C ASP A 261 -7.20 8.22 -6.70
N SER A 262 -6.08 7.55 -6.40
CA SER A 262 -5.16 7.02 -7.42
C SER A 262 -5.90 6.05 -8.34
N ALA A 263 -6.69 5.13 -7.77
CA ALA A 263 -7.49 4.18 -8.56
C ALA A 263 -8.54 4.89 -9.41
N TRP A 264 -9.25 5.87 -8.84
CA TRP A 264 -10.21 6.68 -9.59
C TRP A 264 -9.56 7.46 -10.73
N LEU A 265 -8.38 8.06 -10.52
CA LEU A 265 -7.64 8.77 -11.56
C LEU A 265 -7.31 7.86 -12.77
N VAL A 266 -7.03 6.57 -12.55
CA VAL A 266 -6.83 5.63 -13.67
C VAL A 266 -8.09 5.53 -14.54
N THR A 267 -9.27 5.50 -13.93
CA THR A 267 -10.53 5.41 -14.69
C THR A 267 -10.75 6.63 -15.60
N LEU A 268 -10.15 7.78 -15.27
CA LEU A 268 -10.21 8.99 -16.08
C LEU A 268 -9.40 8.88 -17.38
N ALA A 269 -8.38 8.01 -17.44
CA ALA A 269 -7.52 7.87 -18.61
C ALA A 269 -8.27 7.40 -19.87
N GLY A 270 -9.37 6.67 -19.70
CA GLY A 270 -10.23 6.24 -20.81
C GLY A 270 -11.24 7.29 -21.29
N HIS A 271 -11.34 8.45 -20.63
CA HIS A 271 -12.28 9.51 -21.00
C HIS A 271 -11.66 10.53 -21.97
N ALA A 272 -12.52 11.27 -22.67
CA ALA A 272 -12.09 12.35 -23.56
C ALA A 272 -11.21 13.39 -22.81
N PRO A 273 -10.15 13.95 -23.42
CA PRO A 273 -9.20 14.83 -22.75
C PRO A 273 -9.82 16.01 -22.00
N ALA A 274 -10.87 16.62 -22.57
CA ALA A 274 -11.59 17.73 -21.95
C ALA A 274 -12.34 17.34 -20.66
N VAL A 275 -12.89 16.12 -20.61
CA VAL A 275 -13.61 15.60 -19.44
C VAL A 275 -12.62 15.34 -18.31
N MET A 276 -11.54 14.63 -18.61
CA MET A 276 -10.49 14.32 -17.64
C MET A 276 -9.81 15.59 -17.11
N ALA A 277 -9.48 16.56 -17.98
CA ALA A 277 -8.92 17.85 -17.55
C ALA A 277 -9.85 18.55 -16.54
N LYS A 278 -11.17 18.61 -16.83
CA LYS A 278 -12.16 19.20 -15.91
C LYS A 278 -12.21 18.47 -14.56
N GLN A 279 -12.18 17.14 -14.56
CA GLN A 279 -12.21 16.34 -13.33
C GLN A 279 -10.94 16.52 -12.50
N ILE A 280 -9.77 16.56 -13.13
CA ILE A 280 -8.48 16.76 -12.45
C ILE A 280 -8.35 18.18 -11.90
N THR A 281 -8.75 19.20 -12.66
CA THR A 281 -8.77 20.58 -12.17
C THR A 281 -9.71 20.72 -10.96
N TRP A 282 -10.91 20.14 -11.02
CA TRP A 282 -11.84 20.11 -9.88
C TRP A 282 -11.23 19.41 -8.67
N LEU A 283 -10.65 18.22 -8.84
CA LEU A 283 -10.00 17.48 -7.75
C LEU A 283 -8.87 18.32 -7.13
N GLY A 284 -8.04 18.96 -7.95
CA GLY A 284 -6.98 19.84 -7.49
C GLY A 284 -7.50 21.00 -6.64
N GLN A 285 -8.60 21.64 -7.02
CA GLN A 285 -9.23 22.69 -6.21
C GLN A 285 -9.74 22.18 -4.86
N VAL A 286 -10.39 21.00 -4.86
CA VAL A 286 -10.90 20.34 -3.65
C VAL A 286 -9.76 19.98 -2.68
N LEU A 287 -8.67 19.43 -3.21
CA LEU A 287 -7.49 19.02 -2.44
C LEU A 287 -6.71 20.24 -1.91
N SER A 288 -6.52 21.26 -2.75
CA SER A 288 -5.79 22.49 -2.39
C SER A 288 -6.46 23.24 -1.25
N ALA A 289 -7.80 23.38 -1.28
CA ALA A 289 -8.56 23.96 -0.16
C ALA A 289 -8.40 23.18 1.16
N ARG A 290 -7.96 21.91 1.12
CA ARG A 290 -7.70 21.04 2.27
C ARG A 290 -6.20 20.91 2.60
N GLY A 291 -5.37 21.74 1.99
CA GLY A 291 -3.95 21.86 2.24
C GLY A 291 -3.08 20.88 1.46
N MET A 292 -3.57 20.34 0.34
CA MET A 292 -2.75 19.62 -0.65
C MET A 292 -2.66 20.46 -1.93
N PRO A 293 -1.65 21.34 -2.06
CA PRO A 293 -1.54 22.20 -3.24
C PRO A 293 -1.58 21.40 -4.55
N GLN A 294 -2.08 22.00 -5.63
CA GLN A 294 -2.26 21.33 -6.92
C GLN A 294 -0.94 20.76 -7.47
N TRP A 295 0.21 21.32 -7.07
CA TRP A 295 1.54 20.80 -7.33
C TRP A 295 1.74 19.34 -6.86
N LEU A 296 1.16 18.95 -5.72
CA LEU A 296 1.27 17.57 -5.25
C LEU A 296 0.48 16.61 -6.16
N LEU A 297 -0.68 17.06 -6.67
CA LEU A 297 -1.47 16.29 -7.65
C LEU A 297 -0.76 16.23 -9.00
N GLU A 298 -0.17 17.34 -9.47
CA GLU A 298 0.71 17.40 -10.65
C GLU A 298 1.79 16.31 -10.57
N ARG A 299 2.54 16.27 -9.45
CA ARG A 299 3.60 15.29 -9.24
C ARG A 299 3.06 13.85 -9.17
N HIS A 300 1.91 13.66 -8.52
CA HIS A 300 1.29 12.34 -8.42
C HIS A 300 0.84 11.80 -9.78
N LEU A 301 0.28 12.64 -10.65
CA LEU A 301 -0.15 12.24 -12.00
C LEU A 301 1.00 11.76 -12.88
N VAL A 302 2.18 12.39 -12.77
CA VAL A 302 3.40 11.94 -13.46
C VAL A 302 3.83 10.57 -12.94
N VAL A 303 3.89 10.38 -11.62
CA VAL A 303 4.24 9.09 -11.01
C VAL A 303 3.22 8.00 -11.37
N LEU A 304 1.92 8.34 -11.40
CA LEU A 304 0.86 7.42 -11.78
C LEU A 304 1.00 6.97 -13.24
N HIS A 305 1.31 7.89 -14.16
CA HIS A 305 1.60 7.55 -15.54
C HIS A 305 2.77 6.58 -15.67
N GLU A 306 3.90 6.86 -15.01
CA GLU A 306 5.08 5.99 -15.04
C GLU A 306 4.75 4.56 -14.58
N GLU A 307 4.04 4.42 -13.45
CA GLU A 307 3.66 3.12 -12.91
C GLU A 307 2.68 2.36 -13.82
N LEU A 308 1.75 3.08 -14.48
CA LEU A 308 0.77 2.50 -15.39
C LEU A 308 1.41 2.03 -16.69
N VAL A 309 2.29 2.84 -17.30
CA VAL A 309 3.02 2.47 -18.52
C VAL A 309 3.95 1.28 -18.25
N ALA A 310 4.62 1.25 -17.10
CA ALA A 310 5.45 0.11 -16.72
C ALA A 310 4.64 -1.18 -16.50
N ALA A 311 3.42 -1.07 -15.96
CA ALA A 311 2.57 -2.23 -15.65
C ALA A 311 1.76 -2.73 -16.85
N VAL A 312 1.31 -1.83 -17.72
CA VAL A 312 0.41 -2.10 -18.85
C VAL A 312 0.89 -1.30 -20.08
N PRO A 313 2.04 -1.66 -20.67
CA PRO A 313 2.62 -0.90 -21.77
C PRO A 313 1.71 -0.80 -23.00
N ASP A 314 0.89 -1.83 -23.25
CA ASP A 314 -0.05 -1.86 -24.38
C ASP A 314 -1.14 -0.78 -24.31
N ASN A 315 -1.38 -0.20 -23.11
CA ASN A 315 -2.38 0.84 -22.89
C ASN A 315 -1.77 2.24 -22.69
N ALA A 316 -0.46 2.39 -22.95
CA ALA A 316 0.29 3.62 -22.64
C ALA A 316 -0.32 4.90 -23.22
N SER A 317 -0.82 4.86 -24.47
CA SER A 317 -1.40 6.02 -25.14
C SER A 317 -2.65 6.58 -24.43
N ASN A 318 -3.40 5.73 -23.74
CA ASN A 318 -4.57 6.17 -22.97
C ASN A 318 -4.13 6.88 -21.68
N TYR A 319 -3.01 6.48 -21.09
CA TYR A 319 -2.47 7.12 -19.89
C TYR A 319 -1.84 8.48 -20.15
N ASP A 320 -1.41 8.81 -21.37
CA ASP A 320 -0.84 10.12 -21.72
C ASP A 320 -1.75 11.31 -21.39
N GLY A 321 -3.06 11.04 -21.24
CA GLY A 321 -4.00 11.98 -20.66
C GLY A 321 -3.56 12.52 -19.28
N LEU A 322 -3.03 11.66 -18.41
CA LEU A 322 -2.56 12.01 -17.08
C LEU A 322 -1.39 13.01 -17.14
N LEU A 323 -0.44 12.81 -18.07
CA LEU A 323 0.67 13.75 -18.28
C LEU A 323 0.18 15.11 -18.80
N ARG A 324 -0.77 15.10 -19.75
CA ARG A 324 -1.38 16.36 -20.22
C ARG A 324 -2.09 17.10 -19.10
N ALA A 325 -2.79 16.37 -18.22
CA ALA A 325 -3.45 16.97 -17.08
C ALA A 325 -2.46 17.50 -16.03
N ALA A 326 -1.34 16.79 -15.79
CA ALA A 326 -0.24 17.29 -14.97
C ALA A 326 0.33 18.60 -15.55
N GLU A 327 0.53 18.66 -16.87
CA GLU A 327 1.04 19.87 -17.54
C GLU A 327 0.06 21.04 -17.47
N ILE A 328 -1.25 20.79 -17.50
CA ILE A 328 -2.27 21.83 -17.28
C ILE A 328 -2.12 22.42 -15.87
N LEU A 329 -1.98 21.58 -14.84
CA LEU A 329 -1.78 22.06 -13.46
C LEU A 329 -0.45 22.81 -13.32
N GLY A 330 0.63 22.26 -13.88
CA GLY A 330 1.96 22.87 -13.85
C GLY A 330 2.01 24.21 -14.57
N THR A 331 1.38 24.30 -15.75
CA THR A 331 1.27 25.56 -16.51
C THR A 331 0.49 26.60 -15.72
N ALA A 332 -0.66 26.23 -15.14
CA ALA A 332 -1.45 27.13 -14.31
C ALA A 332 -0.68 27.62 -13.08
N ARG A 333 0.06 26.74 -12.39
CA ARG A 333 0.95 27.15 -11.30
C ARG A 333 2.00 28.16 -11.77
N ARG A 334 2.66 27.87 -12.90
CA ARG A 334 3.75 28.67 -13.47
C ARG A 334 3.30 30.05 -13.96
N THR A 335 2.01 30.32 -14.17
CA THR A 335 1.55 31.68 -14.50
C THR A 335 1.77 32.65 -13.34
N HIS A 336 1.69 32.17 -12.10
CA HIS A 336 1.87 33.00 -10.91
C HIS A 336 3.20 32.71 -10.20
N VAL A 337 3.55 31.44 -10.01
CA VAL A 337 4.78 31.02 -9.32
C VAL A 337 5.56 30.06 -10.22
N ASN A 338 6.58 30.59 -10.90
CA ASN A 338 7.45 29.82 -11.77
C ASN A 338 8.42 28.92 -10.97
N ASP A 339 9.16 28.06 -11.68
CA ASP A 339 10.04 27.07 -11.04
C ASP A 339 11.25 27.71 -10.33
N GLU A 340 11.70 28.88 -10.78
CA GLU A 340 12.76 29.67 -10.11
C GLU A 340 12.30 30.20 -8.76
N VAL A 341 11.08 30.74 -8.68
CA VAL A 341 10.50 31.24 -7.41
C VAL A 341 10.25 30.07 -6.46
N MET A 342 9.74 28.94 -6.96
CA MET A 342 9.60 27.71 -6.16
C MET A 342 10.94 27.26 -5.58
N ALA A 343 11.99 27.17 -6.40
CA ALA A 343 13.32 26.75 -5.95
C ALA A 343 13.93 27.73 -4.94
N ALA A 344 13.74 29.04 -5.14
CA ALA A 344 14.16 30.05 -4.18
C ALA A 344 13.43 29.90 -2.84
N CYS A 345 12.11 29.68 -2.86
CA CYS A 345 11.31 29.41 -1.66
C CYS A 345 11.78 28.17 -0.91
N ALA A 346 12.04 27.07 -1.63
CA ALA A 346 12.60 25.85 -1.04
C ALA A 346 13.94 26.11 -0.36
N SER A 347 14.89 26.70 -1.08
CA SER A 347 16.25 26.94 -0.56
C SER A 347 16.27 27.89 0.63
N THR A 348 15.52 29.00 0.57
CA THR A 348 15.42 29.95 1.68
C THR A 348 14.75 29.31 2.90
N PHE A 349 13.70 28.52 2.70
CA PHE A 349 13.04 27.82 3.80
C PHE A 349 14.01 26.83 4.48
N GLU A 350 14.71 26.01 3.70
CA GLU A 350 15.67 25.01 4.19
C GLU A 350 16.83 25.64 4.97
N GLN A 351 17.38 26.75 4.47
CA GLN A 351 18.42 27.52 5.17
C GLN A 351 17.91 28.08 6.50
N HIS A 352 16.65 28.52 6.54
CA HIS A 352 16.05 29.13 7.73
C HIS A 352 15.78 28.08 8.84
N VAL A 353 15.25 26.91 8.48
CA VAL A 353 14.88 25.88 9.48
C VAL A 353 16.05 24.99 9.90
N GLY A 354 17.09 24.92 9.07
CA GLY A 354 18.31 24.14 9.28
C GLY A 354 18.15 22.64 8.97
N ASP A 355 19.29 21.95 8.85
CA ASP A 355 19.40 20.57 8.34
C ASP A 355 18.51 19.53 9.06
N GLU A 356 18.27 19.72 10.35
CA GLU A 356 17.42 18.81 11.13
C GLU A 356 15.97 18.81 10.61
N TRP A 357 15.38 20.01 10.44
CA TRP A 357 14.00 20.14 10.00
C TRP A 357 13.84 19.95 8.49
N SER A 358 14.83 20.37 7.70
CA SER A 358 14.87 20.10 6.26
C SER A 358 14.87 18.59 5.97
N ARG A 359 15.53 17.77 6.80
CA ARG A 359 15.45 16.31 6.69
C ARG A 359 14.12 15.72 7.17
N LYS A 360 13.52 16.27 8.23
CA LYS A 360 12.22 15.79 8.74
C LYS A 360 11.07 16.09 7.78
N MET A 361 11.11 17.23 7.10
CA MET A 361 10.06 17.70 6.20
C MET A 361 10.66 18.37 4.96
N PRO A 362 11.20 17.58 4.02
CA PRO A 362 11.77 18.11 2.78
C PRO A 362 10.69 18.75 1.90
N GLU A 363 11.09 19.64 1.00
CA GLU A 363 10.22 20.33 0.03
C GLU A 363 9.10 21.19 0.67
N ALA A 364 9.16 21.48 1.98
CA ALA A 364 8.14 22.31 2.66
C ALA A 364 8.05 23.73 2.08
N GLY A 365 9.18 24.35 1.71
CA GLY A 365 9.19 25.64 1.04
C GLY A 365 8.52 25.62 -0.34
N SER A 366 8.74 24.56 -1.13
CA SER A 366 8.04 24.34 -2.41
C SER A 366 6.53 24.18 -2.21
N LEU A 367 6.14 23.45 -1.16
CA LEU A 367 4.73 23.24 -0.83
C LEU A 367 4.02 24.56 -0.49
N LEU A 368 4.65 25.42 0.30
CA LEU A 368 4.14 26.76 0.63
C LEU A 368 4.05 27.66 -0.61
N ALA A 369 5.08 27.65 -1.46
CA ALA A 369 5.08 28.41 -2.71
C ALA A 369 3.97 27.94 -3.67
N ALA A 370 3.75 26.63 -3.76
CA ALA A 370 2.65 26.06 -4.54
C ALA A 370 1.27 26.46 -3.96
N ALA A 371 1.11 26.50 -2.64
CA ALA A 371 -0.13 26.97 -2.01
C ALA A 371 -0.43 28.43 -2.36
N VAL A 372 0.61 29.27 -2.47
CA VAL A 372 0.46 30.67 -2.93
C VAL A 372 0.07 30.74 -4.41
N ALA A 373 0.62 29.86 -5.26
CA ALA A 373 0.19 29.78 -6.65
C ALA A 373 -1.30 29.45 -6.78
N ASP A 374 -1.77 28.46 -6.00
CA ASP A 374 -3.17 28.06 -5.94
C ASP A 374 -4.08 29.19 -5.43
N GLU A 375 -3.63 29.96 -4.43
CA GLU A 375 -4.34 31.16 -3.96
C GLU A 375 -4.49 32.19 -5.08
N LYS A 376 -3.43 32.42 -5.87
CA LYS A 376 -3.46 33.35 -7.03
C LYS A 376 -4.36 32.85 -8.17
N LEU A 377 -4.51 31.53 -8.30
CA LEU A 377 -5.49 30.89 -9.18
C LEU A 377 -6.94 30.98 -8.65
N GLY A 378 -7.15 31.61 -7.48
CA GLY A 378 -8.48 31.88 -6.91
C GLY A 378 -8.97 30.83 -5.91
N ILE A 379 -8.12 29.90 -5.45
CA ILE A 379 -8.50 28.87 -4.48
C ILE A 379 -8.43 29.45 -3.06
N THR A 380 -9.57 29.89 -2.52
CA THR A 380 -9.69 30.70 -1.29
C THR A 380 -9.00 30.12 -0.04
N LEU A 381 -8.94 28.79 0.11
CA LEU A 381 -8.37 28.13 1.30
C LEU A 381 -7.00 27.51 1.06
N ALA A 382 -6.35 27.75 -0.08
CA ALA A 382 -5.08 27.13 -0.42
C ALA A 382 -3.98 27.44 0.61
N VAL A 383 -3.66 28.72 0.83
CA VAL A 383 -2.68 29.14 1.83
C VAL A 383 -3.18 28.94 3.26
N PRO A 384 -4.38 29.42 3.67
CA PRO A 384 -4.83 29.30 5.06
C PRO A 384 -4.84 27.87 5.59
N SER A 385 -5.18 26.89 4.74
CA SER A 385 -5.24 25.49 5.13
C SER A 385 -3.85 24.89 5.37
N VAL A 386 -2.85 25.24 4.55
CA VAL A 386 -1.46 24.81 4.75
C VAL A 386 -0.83 25.53 5.94
N GLU A 387 -0.95 26.85 5.96
CA GLU A 387 -0.38 27.72 6.99
C GLU A 387 -0.88 27.34 8.38
N ALA A 388 -2.20 27.26 8.60
CA ALA A 388 -2.76 26.91 9.91
C ALA A 388 -2.25 25.57 10.46
N TRP A 389 -1.92 24.62 9.58
CA TRP A 389 -1.32 23.36 10.00
C TRP A 389 0.18 23.48 10.31
N MET A 390 0.92 24.24 9.50
CA MET A 390 2.37 24.41 9.62
C MET A 390 2.79 25.39 10.72
N VAL A 391 1.86 26.18 11.28
CA VAL A 391 2.15 27.16 12.35
C VAL A 391 1.68 26.72 13.75
N ASP A 392 1.23 25.48 13.91
CA ASP A 392 0.85 24.94 15.22
C ASP A 392 2.09 24.76 16.11
N LYS A 393 2.17 25.55 17.18
CA LYS A 393 3.27 25.54 18.18
C LYS A 393 3.44 24.21 18.89
N ASN A 394 2.41 23.36 18.92
CA ASN A 394 2.52 22.03 19.49
C ASN A 394 3.26 21.05 18.57
N ARG A 395 3.41 21.40 17.27
CA ARG A 395 4.04 20.54 16.25
C ARG A 395 5.40 21.08 15.82
N PHE A 396 5.54 22.39 15.73
CA PHE A 396 6.69 23.04 15.12
C PHE A 396 7.31 24.12 16.02
N PRO A 397 8.65 24.27 16.02
CA PRO A 397 9.34 25.30 16.80
C PRO A 397 9.17 26.69 16.16
N ASP A 398 9.43 27.75 16.93
CA ASP A 398 9.27 29.14 16.46
C ASP A 398 10.05 29.42 15.17
N ARG A 399 11.30 28.93 15.05
CA ARG A 399 12.09 29.06 13.80
C ARG A 399 11.40 28.51 12.55
N TRP A 400 10.62 27.44 12.70
CA TRP A 400 9.86 26.87 11.59
C TRP A 400 8.69 27.76 11.23
N ILE A 401 7.97 28.25 12.24
CA ILE A 401 6.81 29.12 12.07
C ILE A 401 7.22 30.44 11.39
N GLU A 402 8.35 31.01 11.78
CA GLU A 402 8.94 32.18 11.14
C GLU A 402 9.28 31.92 9.67
N ALA A 403 9.90 30.77 9.37
CA ALA A 403 10.20 30.34 8.01
C ALA A 403 8.95 30.18 7.14
N VAL A 404 7.85 29.63 7.71
CA VAL A 404 6.55 29.49 7.03
C VAL A 404 6.03 30.86 6.60
N HIS A 405 5.93 31.81 7.54
CA HIS A 405 5.44 33.15 7.23
C HIS A 405 6.34 33.89 6.24
N ALA A 406 7.67 33.78 6.41
CA ALA A 406 8.63 34.40 5.50
C ALA A 406 8.52 33.85 4.07
N THR A 407 8.33 32.54 3.93
CA THR A 407 8.23 31.89 2.63
C THR A 407 6.92 32.24 1.92
N ILE A 408 5.80 32.26 2.64
CA ILE A 408 4.51 32.71 2.08
C ILE A 408 4.61 34.16 1.60
N ARG A 409 5.21 35.07 2.39
CA ARG A 409 5.42 36.46 1.98
C ARG A 409 6.28 36.55 0.72
N MET A 410 7.42 35.87 0.71
CA MET A 410 8.34 35.87 -0.43
C MET A 410 7.66 35.33 -1.70
N ALA A 411 6.91 34.24 -1.59
CA ALA A 411 6.17 33.67 -2.71
C ALA A 411 5.09 34.64 -3.23
N ARG A 412 4.38 35.36 -2.35
CA ARG A 412 3.37 36.36 -2.74
C ARG A 412 3.99 37.59 -3.41
N GLU A 413 5.13 38.06 -2.92
CA GLU A 413 5.88 39.21 -3.47
C GLU A 413 6.46 38.92 -4.85
N ARG A 414 6.91 37.67 -5.07
CA ARG A 414 7.49 37.22 -6.34
C ARG A 414 6.46 36.59 -7.29
N ALA A 415 5.21 36.43 -6.86
CA ALA A 415 4.14 35.94 -7.69
C ALA A 415 3.73 37.01 -8.72
N ARG A 416 3.54 36.59 -9.97
CA ARG A 416 3.12 37.45 -11.07
C ARG A 416 1.61 37.67 -11.12
#